data_AF-A0AAD6P6N4-F1
#
_entry.id   AF-A0AAD6P6N4-F1
#
_cell.length_a   1.000
_cell.length_b   1.000
_cell.length_c   1.000
_cell.angle_alpha   90.00
_cell.angle_beta   90.00
_cell.angle_gamma   90.00
#
_symmetry.space_group_name_H-M   'P 1'
#
loop_
_entity.id
_entity.type
_entity.pdbx_description
1 polymer ?
#
loop_
_entity_poly.entity_id
_entity_poly.type
_entity_poly.pdbx_seq_one_letter_code
_entity_poly.pdbx_strand_id
1 'polypeptide(L)'
;MLLERIASEMNRLKFYIAHAQNLPFIQNMEKRIQSASLLLDASLGHCFVDGLEHRDENAIYNCLRAYAAIDNTSSAEEIFRMTIVAPLIQKIIPRGLSGEVAGASGDGLENDYQEIKKCIEKDCQFLLEISSAENSGLHVFDFLANSILKEVLSAIKKGKPGAFSPGRPTEFLINYKSSLDFLGHLEGYCPSRSAVTKFRAEAICIEFMKQWNVGVYFSLRFQEIAGALDSALAATNLIPVHNSPSVNGNSQDLTLKQSTILLESLRSCWREDVLILSCSDKFLRLTLQLLSRFSNWLSSGLAARKTGNTASNSGYEWAASAVPNDFLYIIHDINCLATEVCGDYLEHVLQLLSSLSADVLDLVKQSILQGGKSLNDLTPLAINAITDALVDEAVKGLKDVKAIATTFRMTNKPIPSRHSLYVSGLLSPLKKDFLDTEKHNPYLTKETIKELRHGAATEITGRYYDMVVEIVSVARKTESSLQRLKKGAQRRAGGVSSDVSDPTVSDTDKLCMQYFLDIQEYGRNLSTLGVEAKEIPAYRSLWQCVAPPDRQNVIDL
;
A
#
# COMPACT_ATOMS: atom_id res chain seq x y z
N MET A 1 27.69 -53.90 26.82
CA MET A 1 29.03 -54.44 26.46
C MET A 1 28.99 -55.69 25.55
N LEU A 2 28.31 -56.79 25.90
CA LEU A 2 28.27 -57.99 25.03
C LEU A 2 27.55 -57.74 23.69
N LEU A 3 26.41 -57.06 23.73
CA LEU A 3 25.57 -56.75 22.57
C LEU A 3 26.30 -55.83 21.56
N GLU A 4 26.96 -54.79 22.05
CA GLU A 4 27.83 -53.91 21.26
C GLU A 4 28.98 -54.68 20.60
N ARG A 5 29.61 -55.61 21.33
CA ARG A 5 30.69 -56.43 20.78
C ARG A 5 30.19 -57.36 19.67
N ILE A 6 29.02 -57.98 19.85
CA ILE A 6 28.37 -58.82 18.82
C ILE A 6 28.04 -57.97 17.58
N ALA A 7 27.48 -56.77 17.78
CA ALA A 7 27.18 -55.82 16.72
C ALA A 7 28.44 -55.38 15.94
N SER A 8 29.52 -55.04 16.65
CA SER A 8 30.79 -54.65 16.03
C SER A 8 31.42 -55.78 15.22
N GLU A 9 31.44 -57.02 15.74
CA GLU A 9 31.93 -58.18 15.00
C GLU A 9 31.05 -58.51 13.78
N MET A 10 29.72 -58.35 13.89
CA MET A 10 28.82 -58.49 12.76
C MET A 10 29.10 -57.44 11.67
N ASN A 11 29.38 -56.19 12.05
CA ASN A 11 29.73 -55.16 11.08
C ASN A 11 31.09 -55.43 10.40
N ARG A 12 32.10 -55.86 11.16
CA ARG A 12 33.39 -56.30 10.60
C ARG A 12 33.20 -57.44 9.60
N LEU A 13 32.35 -58.40 9.93
CA LEU A 13 32.03 -59.53 9.07
C LEU A 13 31.33 -59.07 7.78
N LYS A 14 30.35 -58.15 7.86
CA LYS A 14 29.73 -57.51 6.69
C LYS A 14 30.76 -56.79 5.81
N PHE A 15 31.69 -56.04 6.41
CA PHE A 15 32.77 -55.36 5.70
C PHE A 15 33.65 -56.34 4.92
N TYR A 16 34.14 -57.42 5.54
CA TYR A 16 34.98 -58.40 4.86
C TYR A 16 34.26 -59.11 3.71
N ILE A 17 32.96 -59.37 3.85
CA ILE A 17 32.15 -59.97 2.78
C ILE A 17 32.05 -59.04 1.59
N ALA A 18 31.78 -57.75 1.81
CA ALA A 18 31.69 -56.76 0.74
C ALA A 18 32.96 -56.69 -0.11
N HIS A 19 34.13 -56.96 0.48
CA HIS A 19 35.43 -56.98 -0.20
C HIS A 19 35.80 -58.35 -0.80
N ALA A 20 35.07 -59.41 -0.48
CA ALA A 20 35.38 -60.79 -0.87
C ALA A 20 34.24 -61.51 -1.61
N GLN A 21 33.24 -60.77 -2.12
CA GLN A 21 32.00 -61.30 -2.72
C GLN A 21 32.22 -62.32 -3.86
N ASN A 22 33.36 -62.26 -4.55
CA ASN A 22 33.68 -63.12 -5.69
C ASN A 22 34.23 -64.51 -5.30
N LEU A 23 34.44 -64.79 -4.01
CA LEU A 23 34.94 -66.09 -3.56
C LEU A 23 33.79 -67.11 -3.39
N PRO A 24 33.87 -68.31 -3.98
CA PRO A 24 32.81 -69.33 -3.90
C PRO A 24 32.44 -69.76 -2.47
N PHE A 25 33.40 -69.68 -1.53
CA PHE A 25 33.16 -69.97 -0.12
C PHE A 25 32.30 -68.90 0.58
N ILE A 26 32.47 -67.61 0.21
CA ILE A 26 31.68 -66.50 0.75
C ILE A 26 30.23 -66.64 0.28
N GLN A 27 30.00 -67.01 -0.99
CA GLN A 27 28.65 -67.26 -1.54
C GLN A 27 27.91 -68.38 -0.80
N ASN A 28 28.62 -69.44 -0.39
CA ASN A 28 28.02 -70.51 0.42
C ASN A 28 27.71 -70.08 1.86
N MET A 29 28.47 -69.13 2.43
CA MET A 29 28.24 -68.62 3.79
C MET A 29 27.25 -67.45 3.85
N GLU A 30 27.00 -66.77 2.72
CA GLU A 30 26.18 -65.57 2.63
C GLU A 30 24.80 -65.76 3.28
N LYS A 31 24.11 -66.87 2.98
CA LYS A 31 22.79 -67.17 3.57
C LYS A 31 22.84 -67.27 5.10
N ARG A 32 23.86 -67.92 5.67
CA ARG A 32 24.00 -68.07 7.13
C ARG A 32 24.25 -66.72 7.80
N ILE A 33 25.02 -65.87 7.13
CA ILE A 33 25.37 -64.54 7.63
C ILE A 33 24.16 -63.60 7.56
N GLN A 34 23.40 -63.64 6.46
CA GLN A 34 22.13 -62.93 6.34
C GLN A 34 21.15 -63.38 7.43
N SER A 35 21.02 -64.68 7.68
CA SER A 35 20.19 -65.19 8.79
C SER A 35 20.66 -64.67 10.16
N ALA A 36 21.98 -64.61 10.39
CA ALA A 36 22.53 -64.08 11.63
C ALA A 36 22.33 -62.57 11.79
N SER A 37 22.41 -61.78 10.69
CA SER A 37 22.06 -60.35 10.70
C SER A 37 20.58 -60.16 11.04
N LEU A 38 19.68 -60.89 10.38
CA LEU A 38 18.24 -60.80 10.64
C LEU A 38 17.90 -61.16 12.10
N LEU A 39 18.56 -62.17 12.66
CA LEU A 39 18.36 -62.56 14.05
C LEU A 39 18.89 -61.48 15.01
N LEU A 40 20.04 -60.88 14.71
CA LEU A 40 20.59 -59.76 15.46
C LEU A 40 19.65 -58.54 15.41
N ASP A 41 19.17 -58.18 14.22
CA ASP A 41 18.26 -57.05 14.01
C ASP A 41 16.92 -57.25 14.75
N ALA A 42 16.35 -58.46 14.69
CA ALA A 42 15.14 -58.81 15.43
C ALA A 42 15.34 -58.79 16.95
N SER A 43 16.46 -59.35 17.43
CA SER A 43 16.77 -59.38 18.86
C SER A 43 17.03 -57.98 19.41
N LEU A 44 17.80 -57.16 18.68
CA LEU A 44 18.01 -55.75 18.97
C LEU A 44 16.68 -54.99 19.03
N GLY A 45 15.80 -55.23 18.06
CA GLY A 45 14.49 -54.60 18.01
C GLY A 45 13.65 -54.94 19.24
N HIS A 46 13.57 -56.21 19.62
CA HIS A 46 12.84 -56.63 20.82
C HIS A 46 13.43 -56.05 22.11
N CYS A 47 14.76 -56.10 22.28
CA CYS A 47 15.41 -55.51 23.45
C CYS A 47 15.21 -54.00 23.53
N PHE A 48 15.20 -53.31 22.38
CA PHE A 48 15.00 -51.87 22.34
C PHE A 48 13.55 -51.49 22.66
N VAL A 49 12.56 -52.22 22.13
CA VAL A 49 11.14 -52.04 22.49
C VAL A 49 10.94 -52.25 23.98
N ASP A 50 11.44 -53.35 24.53
CA ASP A 50 11.31 -53.68 25.96
C ASP A 50 11.97 -52.60 26.85
N GLY A 51 13.15 -52.12 26.45
CA GLY A 51 13.84 -51.03 27.11
C GLY A 51 13.06 -49.70 27.06
N LEU A 52 12.40 -49.40 25.94
CA LEU A 52 11.56 -48.20 25.79
C LEU A 52 10.28 -48.27 26.65
N GLU A 53 9.61 -49.43 26.68
CA GLU A 53 8.38 -49.63 27.45
C GLU A 53 8.61 -49.52 28.96
N HIS A 54 9.74 -50.05 29.44
CA HIS A 54 10.11 -50.03 30.86
C HIS A 54 10.98 -48.83 31.26
N ARG A 55 11.37 -47.98 30.30
CA ARG A 55 12.32 -46.85 30.48
C ARG A 55 13.64 -47.28 31.13
N ASP A 56 14.18 -48.43 30.74
CA ASP A 56 15.49 -48.90 31.21
C ASP A 56 16.62 -48.20 30.42
N GLU A 57 17.23 -47.19 31.05
CA GLU A 57 18.32 -46.39 30.48
C GLU A 57 19.51 -47.25 30.01
N ASN A 58 19.87 -48.29 30.75
CA ASN A 58 21.01 -49.15 30.41
C ASN A 58 20.69 -50.01 29.19
N ALA A 59 19.49 -50.58 29.14
CA ALA A 59 19.05 -51.36 27.99
C ALA A 59 19.01 -50.49 26.72
N ILE A 60 18.40 -49.31 26.82
CA ILE A 60 18.32 -48.32 25.73
C ILE A 60 19.72 -47.94 25.25
N TYR A 61 20.60 -47.49 26.14
CA TYR A 61 21.95 -47.05 25.79
C TYR A 61 22.75 -48.14 25.09
N ASN A 62 22.71 -49.38 25.60
CA ASN A 62 23.41 -50.51 24.98
C ASN A 62 22.82 -50.87 23.61
N CYS A 63 21.49 -50.80 23.43
CA CYS A 63 20.85 -51.03 22.14
C CYS A 63 21.25 -49.96 21.13
N LEU A 64 21.25 -48.68 21.51
CA LEU A 64 21.64 -47.58 20.63
C LEU A 64 23.11 -47.69 20.20
N ARG A 65 24.03 -48.05 21.11
CA ARG A 65 25.43 -48.32 20.72
C ARG A 65 25.55 -49.47 19.75
N ALA A 66 24.76 -50.53 19.94
CA ALA A 66 24.75 -51.66 19.01
C ALA A 66 24.18 -51.27 17.64
N TYR A 67 23.11 -50.47 17.58
CA TYR A 67 22.57 -49.92 16.32
C TYR A 67 23.58 -49.02 15.60
N ALA A 68 24.28 -48.16 16.32
CA ALA A 68 25.36 -47.35 15.76
C ALA A 68 26.51 -48.22 15.23
N ALA A 69 26.86 -49.29 15.94
CA ALA A 69 27.94 -50.20 15.53
C ALA A 69 27.62 -50.99 14.26
N ILE A 70 26.34 -51.25 13.93
CA ILE A 70 25.92 -51.91 12.68
C ILE A 70 25.47 -50.93 11.58
N ASP A 71 25.64 -49.62 11.80
CA ASP A 71 25.22 -48.55 10.87
C ASP A 71 23.73 -48.61 10.50
N ASN A 72 22.87 -49.00 11.45
CA ASN A 72 21.43 -49.11 11.26
C ASN A 72 20.69 -48.12 12.18
N THR A 73 20.94 -46.83 11.99
CA THR A 73 20.31 -45.75 12.77
C THR A 73 18.81 -45.63 12.51
N SER A 74 18.44 -45.75 11.23
CA SER A 74 17.05 -45.69 10.76
C SER A 74 16.12 -46.66 11.49
N SER A 75 16.56 -47.90 11.77
CA SER A 75 15.72 -48.86 12.50
C SER A 75 15.45 -48.45 13.94
N ALA A 76 16.44 -47.92 14.66
CA ALA A 76 16.22 -47.44 16.02
C ALA A 76 15.25 -46.24 16.06
N GLU A 77 15.42 -45.30 15.13
CA GLU A 77 14.53 -44.13 14.99
C GLU A 77 13.09 -44.55 14.64
N GLU A 78 12.94 -45.54 13.77
CA GLU A 78 11.64 -46.12 13.40
C GLU A 78 10.97 -46.82 14.57
N ILE A 79 11.70 -47.63 15.35
CA ILE A 79 11.16 -48.32 16.52
C ILE A 79 10.70 -47.31 17.56
N PHE A 80 11.53 -46.31 17.88
CA PHE A 80 11.12 -45.26 18.82
C PHE A 80 9.87 -44.52 18.32
N ARG A 81 9.80 -44.23 17.02
CA ARG A 81 8.63 -43.60 16.41
C ARG A 81 7.37 -44.43 16.62
N MET A 82 7.43 -45.73 16.31
CA MET A 82 6.26 -46.60 16.33
C MET A 82 5.83 -47.00 17.74
N THR A 83 6.77 -47.17 18.67
CA THR A 83 6.49 -47.64 20.04
C THR A 83 6.03 -46.50 20.96
N ILE A 84 6.69 -45.33 20.90
CA ILE A 84 6.43 -44.22 21.84
C ILE A 84 5.69 -43.08 21.16
N VAL A 85 6.24 -42.54 20.06
CA VAL A 85 5.73 -41.29 19.47
C VAL A 85 4.36 -41.48 18.84
N ALA A 86 4.17 -42.49 17.98
CA ALA A 86 2.94 -42.68 17.21
C ALA A 86 1.70 -42.87 18.10
N PRO A 87 1.72 -43.67 19.17
CA PRO A 87 0.58 -43.77 20.09
C PRO A 87 0.25 -42.46 20.81
N LEU A 88 1.26 -41.64 21.13
CA LEU A 88 1.06 -40.32 21.76
C LEU A 88 0.42 -39.34 20.79
N ILE A 89 0.98 -39.21 19.58
CA ILE A 89 0.47 -38.28 18.57
C ILE A 89 -0.91 -38.70 18.09
N GLN A 90 -1.20 -40.00 17.97
CA GLN A 90 -2.53 -40.48 17.56
C GLN A 90 -3.64 -40.13 18.55
N LYS A 91 -3.31 -39.97 19.85
CA LYS A 91 -4.28 -39.50 20.86
C LYS A 91 -4.64 -38.02 20.68
N ILE A 92 -3.69 -37.22 20.22
CA ILE A 92 -3.84 -35.77 20.03
C ILE A 92 -4.46 -35.47 18.67
N ILE A 93 -3.98 -36.13 17.61
CA ILE A 93 -4.48 -35.99 16.24
C ILE A 93 -4.99 -37.37 15.77
N PRO A 94 -6.28 -37.68 16.02
CA PRO A 94 -6.87 -38.95 15.59
C PRO A 94 -6.88 -39.11 14.08
N ARG A 95 -6.59 -40.33 13.61
CA ARG A 95 -6.71 -40.69 12.20
C ARG A 95 -8.19 -40.94 11.87
N GLY A 96 -8.88 -39.89 11.42
CA GLY A 96 -10.22 -40.00 10.81
C GLY A 96 -11.40 -39.84 11.77
N LEU A 97 -11.86 -38.60 11.93
CA LEU A 97 -13.22 -38.22 12.38
C LEU A 97 -13.65 -36.92 11.67
N SER A 98 -13.42 -36.83 10.35
CA SER A 98 -13.92 -35.72 9.52
C SER A 98 -15.21 -36.14 8.81
N GLY A 99 -16.23 -36.50 9.59
CA GLY A 99 -17.54 -36.92 9.08
C GLY A 99 -18.74 -36.20 9.71
N GLU A 100 -18.65 -35.76 10.97
CA GLU A 100 -19.78 -35.15 11.65
C GLU A 100 -19.38 -33.81 12.29
N VAL A 101 -19.83 -32.74 11.63
CA VAL A 101 -19.99 -31.37 12.15
C VAL A 101 -18.72 -30.72 12.73
N ALA A 102 -17.61 -30.72 11.98
CA ALA A 102 -16.54 -29.78 12.26
C ALA A 102 -16.85 -28.44 11.56
N GLY A 103 -17.33 -27.46 12.33
CA GLY A 103 -17.23 -26.06 11.95
C GLY A 103 -15.76 -25.67 11.69
N ALA A 104 -15.52 -24.39 11.39
CA ALA A 104 -14.21 -23.79 11.07
C ALA A 104 -13.00 -24.16 11.97
N SER A 105 -13.22 -24.86 13.10
CA SER A 105 -12.30 -25.24 14.18
C SER A 105 -11.53 -26.57 14.00
N GLY A 106 -11.82 -27.41 13.00
CA GLY A 106 -11.26 -28.77 12.92
C GLY A 106 -9.75 -28.86 12.63
N ASP A 107 -9.20 -27.90 11.87
CA ASP A 107 -7.83 -27.94 11.34
C ASP A 107 -6.84 -27.03 12.11
N GLY A 108 -7.22 -26.48 13.26
CA GLY A 108 -6.32 -25.66 14.09
C GLY A 108 -5.21 -26.51 14.71
N LEU A 109 -3.96 -26.04 14.62
CA LEU A 109 -2.78 -26.77 15.12
C LEU A 109 -2.21 -26.21 16.43
N GLU A 110 -2.58 -25.00 16.85
CA GLU A 110 -1.99 -24.34 18.02
C GLU A 110 -2.13 -25.19 19.29
N ASN A 111 -3.36 -25.61 19.61
CA ASN A 111 -3.62 -26.45 20.78
C ASN A 111 -2.98 -27.84 20.64
N ASP A 112 -3.03 -28.45 19.45
CA ASP A 112 -2.38 -29.74 19.19
C ASP A 112 -0.88 -29.66 19.51
N TYR A 113 -0.19 -28.63 19.02
CA TYR A 113 1.23 -28.45 19.29
C TYR A 113 1.50 -28.23 20.78
N GLN A 114 0.66 -27.50 21.50
CA GLN A 114 0.81 -27.34 22.95
C GLN A 114 0.68 -28.69 23.69
N GLU A 115 -0.22 -29.56 23.28
CA GLU A 115 -0.33 -30.91 23.83
C GLU A 115 0.86 -31.80 23.44
N ILE A 116 1.31 -31.72 22.19
CA ILE A 116 2.47 -32.48 21.69
C ILE A 116 3.73 -32.08 22.45
N LYS A 117 3.97 -30.79 22.69
CA LYS A 117 5.12 -30.31 23.48
C LYS A 117 5.14 -30.92 24.89
N LYS A 118 3.99 -30.91 25.58
CA LYS A 118 3.84 -31.54 26.91
C LYS A 118 4.12 -33.04 26.87
N CYS A 119 3.67 -33.74 25.82
CA CYS A 119 3.97 -35.16 25.64
C CYS A 119 5.46 -35.41 25.38
N ILE A 120 6.14 -34.56 24.61
CA ILE A 120 7.58 -34.69 24.36
C ILE A 120 8.37 -34.55 25.67
N GLU A 121 8.07 -33.51 26.46
CA GLU A 121 8.70 -33.28 27.77
C GLU A 121 8.51 -34.49 28.70
N LYS A 122 7.30 -35.04 28.76
CA LYS A 122 6.98 -36.14 29.69
C LYS A 122 7.49 -37.51 29.23
N ASP A 123 7.35 -37.81 27.95
CA ASP A 123 7.40 -39.17 27.42
C ASP A 123 8.51 -39.40 26.37
N CYS A 124 9.20 -38.35 25.91
CA CYS A 124 10.32 -38.48 24.97
C CYS A 124 11.66 -37.99 25.56
N GLN A 125 11.62 -37.13 26.57
CA GLN A 125 12.81 -36.48 27.13
C GLN A 125 13.91 -37.46 27.57
N PHE A 126 13.55 -38.58 28.20
CA PHE A 126 14.52 -39.59 28.67
C PHE A 126 15.41 -40.12 27.52
N LEU A 127 14.85 -40.37 26.33
CA LEU A 127 15.62 -40.87 25.19
C LEU A 127 16.49 -39.76 24.59
N LEU A 128 15.95 -38.53 24.53
CA LEU A 128 16.67 -37.37 24.00
C LEU A 128 17.90 -37.06 24.87
N GLU A 129 17.80 -37.19 26.20
CA GLU A 129 18.92 -37.03 27.12
C GLU A 129 19.98 -38.13 26.92
N ILE A 130 19.56 -39.40 26.78
CA ILE A 130 20.49 -40.52 26.52
C ILE A 130 21.24 -40.32 25.20
N SER A 131 20.55 -39.91 24.15
CA SER A 131 21.15 -39.72 22.80
C SER A 131 22.00 -38.45 22.68
N SER A 132 21.74 -37.44 23.51
CA SER A 132 22.52 -36.19 23.56
C SER A 132 23.66 -36.21 24.58
N ALA A 133 23.78 -37.25 25.40
CA ALA A 133 24.82 -37.37 26.41
C ALA A 133 26.24 -37.22 25.82
N GLU A 134 27.09 -36.44 26.49
CA GLU A 134 28.47 -36.20 26.07
C GLU A 134 29.28 -37.50 26.01
N ASN A 135 30.12 -37.64 24.98
CA ASN A 135 30.96 -38.83 24.75
C ASN A 135 30.19 -40.15 24.58
N SER A 136 28.88 -40.09 24.37
CA SER A 136 28.05 -41.29 24.15
C SER A 136 28.31 -41.96 22.80
N GLY A 137 28.72 -41.18 21.79
CA GLY A 137 28.80 -41.64 20.40
C GLY A 137 27.42 -41.76 19.72
N LEU A 138 26.35 -41.29 20.36
CA LEU A 138 24.97 -41.44 19.88
C LEU A 138 24.46 -40.23 19.07
N HIS A 139 25.31 -39.25 18.77
CA HIS A 139 24.96 -38.10 17.93
C HIS A 139 24.72 -38.44 16.45
N VAL A 140 24.89 -39.70 16.07
CA VAL A 140 24.59 -40.22 14.73
C VAL A 140 23.07 -40.37 14.52
N PHE A 141 22.30 -40.49 15.60
CA PHE A 141 20.84 -40.58 15.54
C PHE A 141 20.18 -39.20 15.54
N ASP A 142 19.09 -39.06 14.78
CA ASP A 142 18.29 -37.84 14.67
C ASP A 142 16.82 -38.11 15.03
N PHE A 143 16.57 -38.57 16.27
CA PHE A 143 15.23 -38.90 16.80
C PHE A 143 14.23 -37.72 16.71
N LEU A 144 14.70 -36.48 16.87
CA LEU A 144 13.87 -35.28 16.72
C LEU A 144 13.25 -35.20 15.32
N ALA A 145 14.04 -35.44 14.28
CA ALA A 145 13.62 -35.36 12.89
C ALA A 145 12.86 -36.64 12.47
N ASN A 146 13.53 -37.78 12.58
CA ASN A 146 13.09 -39.02 11.95
C ASN A 146 12.06 -39.80 12.78
N SER A 147 11.89 -39.47 14.06
CA SER A 147 10.84 -40.03 14.90
C SER A 147 9.74 -39.00 15.19
N ILE A 148 10.07 -37.90 15.89
CA ILE A 148 9.05 -36.95 16.37
C ILE A 148 8.45 -36.15 15.22
N LEU A 149 9.24 -35.34 14.51
CA LEU A 149 8.74 -34.48 13.44
C LEU A 149 8.10 -35.30 12.31
N LYS A 150 8.70 -36.45 11.97
CA LYS A 150 8.15 -37.37 10.97
C LYS A 150 6.76 -37.88 11.32
N GLU A 151 6.51 -38.27 12.56
CA GLU A 151 5.18 -38.75 12.97
C GLU A 151 4.17 -37.60 13.05
N VAL A 152 4.56 -36.45 13.61
CA VAL A 152 3.71 -35.25 13.68
C VAL A 152 3.28 -34.83 12.28
N LEU A 153 4.20 -34.76 11.32
CA LEU A 153 3.87 -34.45 9.93
C LEU A 153 2.91 -35.49 9.32
N SER A 154 3.14 -36.77 9.58
CA SER A 154 2.25 -37.86 9.09
C SER A 154 0.84 -37.72 9.67
N ALA A 155 0.73 -37.39 10.95
CA ALA A 155 -0.52 -37.23 11.66
C ALA A 155 -1.31 -36.02 11.14
N ILE A 156 -0.65 -34.87 10.96
CA ILE A 156 -1.31 -33.68 10.39
C ILE A 156 -1.78 -33.96 8.96
N LYS A 157 -0.93 -34.54 8.11
CA LYS A 157 -1.30 -34.87 6.72
C LYS A 157 -2.52 -35.80 6.63
N LYS A 158 -2.70 -36.72 7.59
CA LYS A 158 -3.80 -37.70 7.59
C LYS A 158 -5.03 -37.24 8.35
N GLY A 159 -4.86 -36.52 9.46
CA GLY A 159 -5.93 -36.12 10.37
C GLY A 159 -6.50 -34.73 10.09
N LYS A 160 -5.65 -33.79 9.63
CA LYS A 160 -5.98 -32.38 9.42
C LYS A 160 -5.38 -31.85 8.10
N PRO A 161 -5.74 -32.43 6.93
CA PRO A 161 -5.16 -32.03 5.64
C PRO A 161 -5.46 -30.56 5.29
N GLY A 162 -6.56 -29.99 5.82
CA GLY A 162 -6.91 -28.58 5.62
C GLY A 162 -5.97 -27.59 6.33
N ALA A 163 -5.19 -28.06 7.32
CA ALA A 163 -4.31 -27.20 8.13
C ALA A 163 -3.23 -26.48 7.30
N PHE A 164 -2.77 -27.11 6.21
CA PHE A 164 -1.77 -26.55 5.28
C PHE A 164 -2.40 -25.73 4.13
N SER A 165 -3.72 -25.61 4.06
CA SER A 165 -4.40 -24.98 2.93
C SER A 165 -4.27 -23.46 2.98
N PRO A 166 -3.63 -22.81 1.98
CA PRO A 166 -3.55 -21.35 1.94
C PRO A 166 -4.90 -20.70 1.59
N GLY A 167 -5.89 -21.46 1.12
CA GLY A 167 -7.23 -20.95 0.75
C GLY A 167 -8.02 -20.35 1.92
N ARG A 168 -7.53 -20.52 3.15
CA ARG A 168 -8.00 -19.89 4.38
C ARG A 168 -6.82 -19.11 5.00
N PRO A 169 -6.51 -17.89 4.52
CA PRO A 169 -5.23 -17.23 4.83
C PRO A 169 -5.02 -16.97 6.32
N THR A 170 -6.06 -16.57 7.05
CA THR A 170 -5.95 -16.29 8.49
C THR A 170 -5.61 -17.54 9.28
N GLU A 171 -6.35 -18.65 9.05
CA GLU A 171 -6.04 -19.92 9.71
C GLU A 171 -4.70 -20.50 9.26
N PHE A 172 -4.34 -20.36 7.98
CA PHE A 172 -3.04 -20.76 7.45
C PHE A 172 -1.89 -20.06 8.19
N LEU A 173 -2.00 -18.75 8.42
CA LEU A 173 -0.96 -17.99 9.13
C LEU A 173 -0.82 -18.43 10.58
N ILE A 174 -1.93 -18.62 11.29
CA ILE A 174 -1.93 -19.10 12.68
C ILE A 174 -1.25 -20.46 12.77
N ASN A 175 -1.63 -21.39 11.88
CA ASN A 175 -1.05 -22.73 11.82
C ASN A 175 0.43 -22.71 11.42
N TYR A 176 0.82 -21.84 10.48
CA TYR A 176 2.20 -21.67 10.06
C TYR A 176 3.08 -21.14 11.20
N LYS A 177 2.65 -20.07 11.89
CA LYS A 177 3.36 -19.51 13.04
C LYS A 177 3.48 -20.53 14.18
N SER A 178 2.40 -21.24 14.49
CA SER A 178 2.40 -22.32 15.50
C SER A 178 3.37 -23.44 15.12
N SER A 179 3.49 -23.76 13.84
CA SER A 179 4.43 -24.76 13.34
C SER A 179 5.89 -24.32 13.44
N LEU A 180 6.18 -23.03 13.20
CA LEU A 180 7.52 -22.47 13.40
C LEU A 180 7.91 -22.46 14.88
N ASP A 181 6.97 -22.08 15.76
CA ASP A 181 7.15 -22.12 17.21
C ASP A 181 7.37 -23.56 17.71
N PHE A 182 6.64 -24.54 17.16
CA PHE A 182 6.89 -25.96 17.42
C PHE A 182 8.28 -26.42 16.97
N LEU A 183 8.73 -26.04 15.77
CA LEU A 183 10.10 -26.33 15.33
C LEU A 183 11.14 -25.69 16.26
N GLY A 184 10.93 -24.44 16.69
CA GLY A 184 11.80 -23.78 17.66
C GLY A 184 11.87 -24.52 19.00
N HIS A 185 10.76 -25.10 19.46
CA HIS A 185 10.76 -25.96 20.64
C HIS A 185 11.58 -27.25 20.43
N LEU A 186 11.47 -27.90 19.26
CA LEU A 186 12.31 -29.07 18.95
C LEU A 186 13.81 -28.70 18.88
N GLU A 187 14.14 -27.55 18.30
CA GLU A 187 15.50 -27.03 18.25
C GLU A 187 16.09 -26.76 19.64
N GLY A 188 15.23 -26.50 20.65
CA GLY A 188 15.64 -26.36 22.05
C GLY A 188 16.27 -27.62 22.65
N TYR A 189 15.99 -28.81 22.10
CA TYR A 189 16.61 -30.08 22.49
C TYR A 189 17.95 -30.33 21.80
N CYS A 190 18.34 -29.51 20.81
CA CYS A 190 19.62 -29.66 20.15
C CYS A 190 20.75 -29.12 21.06
N PRO A 191 21.83 -29.89 21.30
CA PRO A 191 22.88 -29.51 22.25
C PRO A 191 23.78 -28.36 21.76
N SER A 192 23.76 -28.06 20.46
CA SER A 192 24.61 -27.01 19.87
C SER A 192 23.99 -26.40 18.62
N ARG A 193 24.51 -25.23 18.20
CA ARG A 193 24.11 -24.58 16.94
C ARG A 193 24.38 -25.47 15.72
N SER A 194 25.45 -26.26 15.73
CA SER A 194 25.74 -27.20 14.65
C SER A 194 24.69 -28.30 14.56
N ALA A 195 24.17 -28.78 15.70
CA ALA A 195 23.11 -29.78 15.74
C ALA A 195 21.79 -29.19 15.21
N VAL A 196 21.47 -27.92 15.51
CA VAL A 196 20.32 -27.22 14.92
C VAL A 196 20.46 -27.13 13.39
N THR A 197 21.64 -26.79 12.88
CA THR A 197 21.88 -26.75 11.42
C THR A 197 21.69 -28.13 10.78
N LYS A 198 22.17 -29.19 11.43
CA LYS A 198 21.97 -30.58 10.98
C LYS A 198 20.48 -30.94 10.95
N PHE A 199 19.75 -30.69 12.04
CA PHE A 199 18.31 -30.92 12.13
C PHE A 199 17.51 -30.19 11.03
N ARG A 200 17.83 -28.92 10.77
CA ARG A 200 17.18 -28.15 9.69
C ARG A 200 17.51 -28.67 8.28
N ALA A 201 18.66 -29.31 8.11
CA ALA A 201 19.09 -29.91 6.85
C ALA A 201 18.47 -31.30 6.61
N GLU A 202 17.87 -31.92 7.62
CA GLU A 202 17.21 -33.21 7.48
C GLU A 202 16.05 -33.16 6.48
N ALA A 203 15.93 -34.22 5.68
CA ALA A 203 14.96 -34.29 4.59
C ALA A 203 13.51 -34.10 5.06
N ILE A 204 13.19 -34.57 6.27
CA ILE A 204 11.86 -34.43 6.85
C ILE A 204 11.55 -33.01 7.31
N CYS A 205 12.54 -32.26 7.81
CA CYS A 205 12.38 -30.85 8.17
C CYS A 205 12.13 -30.00 6.92
N ILE A 206 12.87 -30.29 5.84
CA ILE A 206 12.66 -29.65 4.53
C ILE A 206 11.26 -29.98 3.99
N GLU A 207 10.84 -31.24 4.04
CA GLU A 207 9.51 -31.67 3.58
C GLU A 207 8.38 -31.08 4.43
N PHE A 208 8.58 -30.93 5.74
CA PHE A 208 7.66 -30.24 6.64
C PHE A 208 7.48 -28.78 6.23
N MET A 209 8.59 -28.05 6.01
CA MET A 209 8.55 -26.66 5.57
C MET A 209 7.94 -26.50 4.18
N LYS A 210 8.15 -27.46 3.27
CA LYS A 210 7.60 -27.47 1.92
C LYS A 210 6.07 -27.58 1.87
N GLN A 211 5.42 -28.07 2.93
CA GLN A 211 3.95 -28.08 2.99
C GLN A 211 3.36 -26.67 3.05
N TRP A 212 4.11 -25.72 3.61
CA TRP A 212 3.67 -24.34 3.78
C TRP A 212 3.91 -23.55 2.50
N ASN A 213 2.89 -23.48 1.65
CA ASN A 213 2.97 -22.69 0.42
C ASN A 213 2.79 -21.18 0.71
N VAL A 214 3.82 -20.59 1.32
CA VAL A 214 3.87 -19.16 1.66
C VAL A 214 3.75 -18.28 0.41
N GLY A 215 4.18 -18.78 -0.75
CA GLY A 215 4.00 -18.10 -2.04
C GLY A 215 2.53 -17.90 -2.40
N VAL A 216 1.72 -18.96 -2.35
CA VAL A 216 0.28 -18.88 -2.62
C VAL A 216 -0.44 -18.07 -1.55
N TYR A 217 -0.06 -18.22 -0.27
CA TYR A 217 -0.58 -17.36 0.80
C TYR A 217 -0.37 -15.87 0.48
N PHE A 218 0.85 -15.47 0.10
CA PHE A 218 1.12 -14.09 -0.26
C PHE A 218 0.29 -13.65 -1.48
N SER A 219 0.14 -14.49 -2.51
CA SER A 219 -0.68 -14.16 -3.68
C SER A 219 -2.14 -13.88 -3.31
N LEU A 220 -2.72 -14.64 -2.37
CA LEU A 220 -4.07 -14.42 -1.88
C LEU A 220 -4.18 -13.11 -1.09
N ARG A 221 -3.25 -12.86 -0.16
CA ARG A 221 -3.19 -11.59 0.59
C ARG A 221 -2.95 -10.39 -0.32
N PHE A 222 -2.12 -10.54 -1.35
CA PHE A 222 -1.91 -9.52 -2.37
C PHE A 222 -3.22 -9.21 -3.09
N GLN A 223 -3.95 -10.22 -3.56
CA GLN A 223 -5.22 -10.02 -4.26
C GLN A 223 -6.28 -9.37 -3.37
N GLU A 224 -6.34 -9.76 -2.10
CA GLU A 224 -7.23 -9.16 -1.10
C GLU A 224 -6.91 -7.67 -0.88
N ILE A 225 -5.65 -7.35 -0.53
CA ILE A 225 -5.23 -5.99 -0.17
C ILE A 225 -5.22 -5.06 -1.38
N ALA A 226 -4.60 -5.49 -2.49
CA ALA A 226 -4.50 -4.69 -3.70
C ALA A 226 -5.85 -4.60 -4.43
N GLY A 227 -6.64 -5.69 -4.42
CA GLY A 227 -7.97 -5.71 -5.02
C GLY A 227 -8.97 -4.82 -4.30
N ALA A 228 -8.85 -4.65 -2.97
CA ALA A 228 -9.64 -3.68 -2.22
C ALA A 228 -9.37 -2.25 -2.69
N LEU A 229 -8.10 -1.88 -2.87
CA LEU A 229 -7.71 -0.58 -3.41
C LEU A 229 -8.20 -0.42 -4.86
N ASP A 230 -7.92 -1.40 -5.73
CA ASP A 230 -8.31 -1.34 -7.14
C ASP A 230 -9.83 -1.15 -7.30
N SER A 231 -10.63 -1.82 -6.46
CA SER A 231 -12.10 -1.66 -6.43
C SER A 231 -12.53 -0.26 -5.98
N ALA A 232 -11.82 0.34 -5.03
CA ALA A 232 -12.09 1.70 -4.56
C ALA A 232 -11.71 2.76 -5.62
N LEU A 233 -10.60 2.55 -6.33
CA LEU A 233 -10.13 3.45 -7.39
C LEU A 233 -10.97 3.36 -8.67
N ALA A 234 -11.61 2.21 -8.92
CA ALA A 234 -12.54 2.02 -10.03
C ALA A 234 -13.89 2.73 -9.86
N ALA A 235 -14.15 3.33 -8.69
CA ALA A 235 -15.38 4.09 -8.47
C ALA A 235 -15.44 5.32 -9.38
N THR A 236 -16.62 5.58 -9.95
CA THR A 236 -16.85 6.69 -10.89
C THR A 236 -16.97 8.05 -10.22
N ASN A 237 -17.09 8.09 -8.89
CA ASN A 237 -17.19 9.32 -8.11
C ASN A 237 -16.29 9.26 -6.87
N LEU A 238 -15.83 10.43 -6.45
CA LEU A 238 -15.21 10.61 -5.14
C LEU A 238 -16.31 10.55 -4.08
N ILE A 239 -16.12 9.72 -3.05
CA ILE A 239 -17.11 9.50 -2.00
C ILE A 239 -16.53 10.05 -0.70
N PRO A 240 -17.00 11.21 -0.21
CA PRO A 240 -16.68 11.69 1.11
C PRO A 240 -17.21 10.71 2.16
N VAL A 241 -16.32 10.28 3.05
CA VAL A 241 -16.66 9.50 4.23
C VAL A 241 -16.93 10.51 5.35
N HIS A 242 -18.19 10.72 5.69
CA HIS A 242 -18.54 11.46 6.91
C HIS A 242 -18.21 10.60 8.13
N ASN A 243 -16.94 10.58 8.53
CA ASN A 243 -16.58 10.08 9.86
C ASN A 243 -17.06 11.11 10.89
N SER A 244 -17.93 10.67 11.81
CA SER A 244 -18.09 11.37 13.09
C SER A 244 -16.69 11.61 13.67
N PRO A 245 -16.39 12.79 14.23
CA PRO A 245 -15.07 13.08 14.79
C PRO A 245 -14.71 11.95 15.76
N SER A 246 -13.63 11.24 15.46
CA SER A 246 -13.21 10.12 16.29
C SER A 246 -12.77 10.67 17.65
N VAL A 247 -13.15 9.98 18.73
CA VAL A 247 -12.90 10.39 20.13
C VAL A 247 -11.40 10.33 20.49
N ASN A 248 -10.53 9.87 19.59
CA ASN A 248 -9.09 9.75 19.79
C ASN A 248 -8.33 10.72 18.88
N GLY A 249 -8.11 11.93 19.37
CA GLY A 249 -7.63 13.10 18.62
C GLY A 249 -6.18 13.12 18.13
N ASN A 250 -5.67 12.03 17.53
CA ASN A 250 -4.30 11.99 16.97
C ASN A 250 -4.20 11.57 15.50
N SER A 251 -5.28 11.21 14.82
CA SER A 251 -5.27 10.92 13.38
C SER A 251 -5.94 12.06 12.63
N GLN A 252 -5.26 12.69 11.66
CA GLN A 252 -5.95 13.55 10.71
C GLN A 252 -6.92 12.66 9.92
N ASP A 253 -8.22 12.81 10.20
CA ASP A 253 -9.25 11.92 9.64
C ASP A 253 -9.32 12.11 8.11
N LEU A 254 -8.94 11.07 7.37
CA LEU A 254 -9.05 11.06 5.91
C LEU A 254 -10.51 11.21 5.48
N THR A 255 -10.74 12.01 4.44
CA THR A 255 -12.07 12.39 4.00
C THR A 255 -12.58 11.53 2.85
N LEU A 256 -11.73 11.10 1.91
CA LEU A 256 -12.15 10.32 0.75
C LEU A 256 -12.00 8.82 1.01
N LYS A 257 -13.00 8.05 0.58
CA LYS A 257 -12.98 6.58 0.70
C LYS A 257 -11.71 5.98 0.06
N GLN A 258 -11.30 6.49 -1.09
CA GLN A 258 -10.10 6.03 -1.80
C GLN A 258 -8.83 6.18 -0.95
N SER A 259 -8.68 7.31 -0.27
CA SER A 259 -7.56 7.59 0.62
C SER A 259 -7.59 6.69 1.86
N THR A 260 -8.77 6.51 2.47
CA THR A 260 -8.95 5.64 3.63
C THR A 260 -8.58 4.19 3.31
N ILE A 261 -9.05 3.67 2.17
CA ILE A 261 -8.72 2.31 1.73
C ILE A 261 -7.23 2.17 1.42
N LEU A 262 -6.58 3.19 0.84
CA LEU A 262 -5.13 3.16 0.66
C LEU A 262 -4.42 3.00 2.02
N LEU A 263 -4.75 3.83 3.01
CA LEU A 263 -4.11 3.77 4.32
C LEU A 263 -4.38 2.42 5.02
N GLU A 264 -5.60 1.91 4.94
CA GLU A 264 -5.96 0.60 5.47
C GLU A 264 -5.18 -0.53 4.78
N SER A 265 -5.04 -0.49 3.45
CA SER A 265 -4.25 -1.46 2.67
C SER A 265 -2.75 -1.39 3.03
N LEU A 266 -2.21 -0.18 3.22
CA LEU A 266 -0.81 0.01 3.64
C LEU A 266 -0.56 -0.58 5.04
N ARG A 267 -1.44 -0.28 6.01
CA ARG A 267 -1.38 -0.82 7.36
C ARG A 267 -1.55 -2.34 7.35
N SER A 268 -2.47 -2.86 6.54
CA SER A 268 -2.74 -4.30 6.43
C SER A 268 -1.54 -5.13 5.96
N CYS A 269 -0.64 -4.55 5.15
CA CYS A 269 0.59 -5.24 4.73
C CYS A 269 1.51 -5.61 5.90
N TRP A 270 1.44 -4.89 7.02
CA TRP A 270 2.36 -5.01 8.15
C TRP A 270 1.69 -5.41 9.46
N ARG A 271 0.38 -5.69 9.43
CA ARG A 271 -0.33 -6.23 10.59
C ARG A 271 0.21 -7.60 10.98
N GLU A 272 0.22 -7.88 12.27
CA GLU A 272 0.70 -9.16 12.80
C GLU A 272 -0.09 -10.37 12.28
N ASP A 273 -1.39 -10.22 12.03
CA ASP A 273 -2.28 -11.25 11.50
C ASP A 273 -2.24 -11.42 9.97
N VAL A 274 -1.33 -10.72 9.29
CA VAL A 274 -1.11 -10.81 7.84
C VAL A 274 0.36 -11.08 7.52
N LEU A 275 1.28 -10.44 8.24
CA LEU A 275 2.71 -10.42 7.94
C LEU A 275 3.38 -11.78 8.20
N ILE A 276 4.13 -12.24 7.21
CA ILE A 276 5.15 -13.29 7.36
C ILE A 276 6.50 -12.63 7.13
N LEU A 277 7.34 -12.57 8.15
CA LEU A 277 8.64 -11.85 8.12
C LEU A 277 9.57 -12.33 7.01
N SER A 278 9.54 -13.62 6.66
CA SER A 278 10.34 -14.19 5.56
C SER A 278 9.88 -13.73 4.15
N CYS A 279 8.73 -13.07 4.06
CA CYS A 279 8.20 -12.44 2.84
C CYS A 279 8.09 -10.91 2.98
N SER A 280 8.81 -10.31 3.92
CA SER A 280 8.83 -8.85 4.16
C SER A 280 9.22 -8.06 2.90
N ASP A 281 10.11 -8.59 2.07
CA ASP A 281 10.47 -8.04 0.75
C ASP A 281 9.25 -7.91 -0.18
N LYS A 282 8.37 -8.90 -0.17
CA LYS A 282 7.15 -8.92 -0.99
C LYS A 282 6.08 -7.96 -0.45
N PHE A 283 5.92 -7.88 0.87
CA PHE A 283 5.00 -6.92 1.50
C PHE A 283 5.48 -5.47 1.35
N LEU A 284 6.79 -5.23 1.40
CA LEU A 284 7.37 -3.93 1.06
C LEU A 284 7.11 -3.58 -0.40
N ARG A 285 7.33 -4.52 -1.33
CA ARG A 285 7.00 -4.32 -2.74
C ARG A 285 5.51 -3.98 -2.92
N LEU A 286 4.61 -4.68 -2.25
CA LEU A 286 3.17 -4.38 -2.29
C LEU A 286 2.89 -2.98 -1.75
N THR A 287 3.48 -2.59 -0.63
CA THR A 287 3.38 -1.23 -0.06
C THR A 287 3.72 -0.16 -1.11
N LEU A 288 4.87 -0.29 -1.78
CA LEU A 288 5.30 0.65 -2.81
C LEU A 288 4.38 0.63 -4.04
N GLN A 289 3.86 -0.54 -4.41
CA GLN A 289 2.90 -0.69 -5.50
C GLN A 289 1.56 0.00 -5.18
N LEU A 290 1.06 -0.08 -3.95
CA LEU A 290 -0.17 0.60 -3.52
C LEU A 290 -0.02 2.12 -3.62
N LEU A 291 1.09 2.67 -3.09
CA LEU A 291 1.43 4.09 -3.20
C LEU A 291 1.53 4.54 -4.66
N SER A 292 2.22 3.76 -5.50
CA SER A 292 2.38 4.07 -6.93
C SER A 292 1.04 4.03 -7.67
N ARG A 293 0.19 3.03 -7.41
CA ARG A 293 -1.14 2.90 -8.04
C ARG A 293 -2.02 4.10 -7.72
N PHE A 294 -2.09 4.49 -6.44
CA PHE A 294 -2.86 5.65 -6.03
C PHE A 294 -2.32 6.94 -6.66
N SER A 295 -1.00 7.14 -6.61
CA SER A 295 -0.37 8.34 -7.18
C SER A 295 -0.60 8.46 -8.69
N ASN A 296 -0.46 7.36 -9.41
CA ASN A 296 -0.71 7.31 -10.85
C ASN A 296 -2.18 7.52 -11.20
N TRP A 297 -3.09 6.94 -10.41
CA TRP A 297 -4.54 7.14 -10.58
C TRP A 297 -4.92 8.61 -10.42
N LEU A 298 -4.41 9.24 -9.35
CA LEU A 298 -4.70 10.63 -9.06
C LEU A 298 -4.09 11.58 -10.10
N SER A 299 -2.81 11.40 -10.42
CA SER A 299 -2.12 12.20 -11.43
C SER A 299 -2.79 12.10 -12.80
N SER A 300 -3.15 10.89 -13.23
CA SER A 300 -3.82 10.66 -14.51
C SER A 300 -5.20 11.29 -14.55
N GLY A 301 -5.99 11.21 -13.46
CA GLY A 301 -7.28 11.87 -13.38
C GLY A 301 -7.19 13.39 -13.42
N LEU A 302 -6.24 13.98 -12.68
CA LEU A 302 -5.98 15.43 -12.70
C LEU A 302 -5.56 15.90 -14.11
N ALA A 303 -4.70 15.15 -14.81
CA ALA A 303 -4.29 15.45 -16.17
C ALA A 303 -5.43 15.31 -17.20
N ALA A 304 -6.30 14.30 -17.04
CA ALA A 304 -7.47 14.09 -17.91
C ALA A 304 -8.47 15.25 -17.78
N ARG A 305 -8.69 15.76 -16.56
CA ARG A 305 -9.51 16.95 -16.33
C ARG A 305 -8.96 18.18 -17.05
N LYS A 306 -7.66 18.45 -16.91
CA LYS A 306 -7.02 19.62 -17.53
C LYS A 306 -7.12 19.63 -19.06
N THR A 307 -7.06 18.46 -19.68
CA THR A 307 -7.11 18.32 -21.15
C THR A 307 -8.54 18.24 -21.71
N GLY A 308 -9.56 18.20 -20.85
CA GLY A 308 -10.95 18.00 -21.26
C GLY A 308 -11.20 16.63 -21.93
N ASN A 309 -10.24 15.71 -21.86
CA ASN A 309 -10.31 14.41 -22.50
C ASN A 309 -10.84 13.36 -21.51
N THR A 310 -12.11 13.52 -21.11
CA THR A 310 -12.82 12.60 -20.23
C THR A 310 -13.59 11.59 -21.07
N ALA A 311 -12.87 10.80 -21.89
CA ALA A 311 -13.47 9.72 -22.64
C ALA A 311 -14.06 8.66 -21.69
N SER A 312 -15.25 8.14 -22.02
CA SER A 312 -15.89 7.04 -21.29
C SER A 312 -14.98 5.81 -21.27
N ASN A 313 -14.89 5.12 -20.12
CA ASN A 313 -14.07 3.93 -19.88
C ASN A 313 -12.55 4.13 -19.64
N SER A 314 -12.10 5.33 -19.26
CA SER A 314 -10.67 5.57 -18.95
C SER A 314 -10.25 5.25 -17.50
N GLY A 315 -11.18 4.88 -16.62
CA GLY A 315 -10.90 4.63 -15.20
C GLY A 315 -10.72 5.90 -14.35
N TYR A 316 -10.89 7.09 -14.94
CA TYR A 316 -10.77 8.39 -14.27
C TYR A 316 -12.03 9.25 -14.42
N GLU A 317 -13.20 8.61 -14.52
CA GLU A 317 -14.49 9.30 -14.72
C GLU A 317 -14.83 10.27 -13.57
N TRP A 318 -14.32 9.97 -12.37
CA TRP A 318 -14.42 10.84 -11.21
C TRP A 318 -13.86 12.24 -11.46
N ALA A 319 -12.85 12.38 -12.32
CA ALA A 319 -12.21 13.66 -12.58
C ALA A 319 -13.12 14.61 -13.39
N ALA A 320 -14.04 14.04 -14.17
CA ALA A 320 -15.05 14.79 -14.93
C ALA A 320 -16.21 15.25 -14.04
N SER A 321 -16.65 14.39 -13.12
CA SER A 321 -17.76 14.68 -12.19
C SER A 321 -17.36 15.53 -10.99
N ALA A 322 -16.06 15.60 -10.69
CA ALA A 322 -15.54 16.31 -9.53
C ALA A 322 -15.90 17.81 -9.50
N VAL A 323 -16.47 18.23 -8.37
CA VAL A 323 -16.76 19.63 -8.05
C VAL A 323 -15.58 20.29 -7.33
N PRO A 324 -15.50 21.63 -7.26
CA PRO A 324 -14.39 22.32 -6.58
C PRO A 324 -14.08 21.80 -5.16
N ASN A 325 -15.12 21.46 -4.39
CA ASN A 325 -14.96 20.90 -3.04
C ASN A 325 -14.25 19.54 -3.01
N ASP A 326 -14.38 18.72 -4.06
CA ASP A 326 -13.72 17.41 -4.09
C ASP A 326 -12.20 17.55 -4.15
N PHE A 327 -11.71 18.58 -4.84
CA PHE A 327 -10.28 18.88 -4.88
C PHE A 327 -9.72 19.37 -3.55
N LEU A 328 -10.56 20.00 -2.71
CA LEU A 328 -10.17 20.36 -1.34
C LEU A 328 -9.90 19.09 -0.52
N TYR A 329 -10.80 18.10 -0.62
CA TYR A 329 -10.62 16.81 0.06
C TYR A 329 -9.40 16.06 -0.48
N ILE A 330 -9.16 16.10 -1.79
CA ILE A 330 -7.94 15.55 -2.40
C ILE A 330 -6.69 16.17 -1.79
N ILE A 331 -6.60 17.50 -1.73
CA ILE A 331 -5.42 18.19 -1.19
C ILE A 331 -5.22 17.84 0.29
N HIS A 332 -6.29 17.83 1.07
CA HIS A 332 -6.25 17.45 2.48
C HIS A 332 -5.71 16.02 2.64
N ASP A 333 -6.33 15.05 1.97
CA ASP A 333 -5.98 13.65 2.11
C ASP A 333 -4.56 13.35 1.62
N ILE A 334 -4.09 13.99 0.54
CA ILE A 334 -2.68 13.86 0.09
C ILE A 334 -1.73 14.25 1.22
N ASN A 335 -1.97 15.39 1.87
CA ASN A 335 -1.09 15.88 2.94
C ASN A 335 -1.15 14.96 4.17
N CYS A 336 -2.35 14.48 4.54
CA CYS A 336 -2.54 13.54 5.64
C CYS A 336 -1.81 12.21 5.35
N LEU A 337 -2.00 11.63 4.16
CA LEU A 337 -1.34 10.41 3.73
C LEU A 337 0.17 10.57 3.68
N ALA A 338 0.68 11.66 3.11
CA ALA A 338 2.12 11.90 3.04
C ALA A 338 2.74 12.04 4.44
N THR A 339 2.06 12.71 5.36
CA THR A 339 2.50 12.86 6.75
C THR A 339 2.52 11.52 7.47
N GLU A 340 1.44 10.74 7.39
CA GLU A 340 1.32 9.42 7.99
C GLU A 340 2.37 8.44 7.44
N VAL A 341 2.52 8.37 6.10
CA VAL A 341 3.48 7.48 5.42
C VAL A 341 4.93 7.82 5.79
N CYS A 342 5.26 9.10 5.93
CA CYS A 342 6.60 9.54 6.31
C CYS A 342 6.86 9.56 7.83
N GLY A 343 5.82 9.40 8.65
CA GLY A 343 5.86 9.44 10.10
C GLY A 343 5.63 8.07 10.72
N ASP A 344 4.58 7.95 11.53
CA ASP A 344 4.25 6.78 12.35
C ASP A 344 4.25 5.46 11.57
N TYR A 345 3.76 5.46 10.32
CA TYR A 345 3.75 4.28 9.47
C TYR A 345 5.17 3.78 9.19
N LEU A 346 6.08 4.68 8.80
CA LEU A 346 7.47 4.35 8.51
C LEU A 346 8.19 3.86 9.76
N GLU A 347 7.99 4.52 10.90
CA GLU A 347 8.58 4.10 12.18
C GLU A 347 8.13 2.69 12.56
N HIS A 348 6.84 2.39 12.41
CA HIS A 348 6.29 1.06 12.67
C HIS A 348 6.93 -0.02 11.78
N VAL A 349 7.06 0.22 10.46
CA VAL A 349 7.70 -0.72 9.54
C VAL A 349 9.16 -0.95 9.91
N LEU A 350 9.91 0.10 10.24
CA LEU A 350 11.31 -0.03 10.66
C LEU A 350 11.46 -0.79 11.99
N GLN A 351 10.54 -0.60 12.92
CA GLN A 351 10.53 -1.34 14.19
C GLN A 351 10.34 -2.85 13.97
N LEU A 352 9.41 -3.24 13.09
CA LEU A 352 9.18 -4.65 12.75
C LEU A 352 10.39 -5.31 12.07
N LEU A 353 11.17 -4.52 11.33
CA LEU A 353 12.36 -4.97 10.61
C LEU A 353 13.68 -4.75 11.37
N SER A 354 13.62 -4.33 12.64
CA SER A 354 14.79 -3.95 13.45
C SER A 354 15.87 -5.02 13.61
N SER A 355 15.56 -6.28 13.31
CA SER A 355 16.54 -7.39 13.30
C SER A 355 17.44 -7.42 12.06
N LEU A 356 17.13 -6.65 11.01
CA LEU A 356 17.90 -6.55 9.78
C LEU A 356 19.10 -5.58 9.93
N SER A 357 20.02 -5.61 8.96
CA SER A 357 21.17 -4.70 8.96
C SER A 357 20.75 -3.24 8.70
N ALA A 358 21.55 -2.30 9.22
CA ALA A 358 21.32 -0.87 9.05
C ALA A 358 21.20 -0.46 7.58
N ASP A 359 22.05 -1.03 6.69
CA ASP A 359 22.01 -0.74 5.25
C ASP A 359 20.66 -1.10 4.62
N VAL A 360 20.07 -2.23 5.04
CA VAL A 360 18.75 -2.66 4.53
C VAL A 360 17.66 -1.74 5.07
N LEU A 361 17.71 -1.38 6.36
CA LEU A 361 16.76 -0.44 6.96
C LEU A 361 16.80 0.93 6.29
N ASP A 362 17.97 1.43 5.94
CA ASP A 362 18.12 2.69 5.21
C ASP A 362 17.51 2.62 3.80
N LEU A 363 17.67 1.50 3.09
CA LEU A 363 17.02 1.30 1.79
C LEU A 363 15.50 1.24 1.90
N VAL A 364 14.96 0.55 2.92
CA VAL A 364 13.52 0.50 3.20
C VAL A 364 13.00 1.91 3.48
N LYS A 365 13.69 2.64 4.36
CA LYS A 365 13.36 4.01 4.72
C LYS A 365 13.31 4.92 3.50
N GLN A 366 14.36 4.92 2.68
CA GLN A 366 14.43 5.73 1.47
C GLN A 366 13.31 5.38 0.48
N SER A 367 12.97 4.09 0.34
CA SER A 367 11.92 3.63 -0.58
C SER A 367 10.54 4.14 -0.16
N ILE A 368 10.21 4.06 1.13
CA ILE A 368 8.93 4.55 1.67
C ILE A 368 8.86 6.09 1.61
N LEU A 369 9.95 6.78 1.98
CA LEU A 369 10.03 8.24 1.87
C LEU A 369 9.87 8.72 0.42
N GLN A 370 10.40 7.98 -0.55
CA GLN A 370 10.19 8.30 -1.97
C GLN A 370 8.71 8.16 -2.37
N GLY A 371 7.99 7.18 -1.82
CA GLY A 371 6.54 7.05 -1.97
C GLY A 371 5.77 8.23 -1.37
N GLY A 372 6.14 8.66 -0.16
CA GLY A 372 5.58 9.86 0.48
C GLY A 372 5.88 11.15 -0.32
N LYS A 373 7.08 11.27 -0.88
CA LYS A 373 7.42 12.37 -1.80
C LYS A 373 6.54 12.36 -3.05
N SER A 374 6.31 11.20 -3.65
CA SER A 374 5.43 11.09 -4.81
C SER A 374 3.98 11.51 -4.50
N LEU A 375 3.49 11.35 -3.27
CA LEU A 375 2.21 11.92 -2.84
C LEU A 375 2.28 13.45 -2.78
N ASN A 376 3.31 14.01 -2.13
CA ASN A 376 3.49 15.47 -2.04
C ASN A 376 3.63 16.15 -3.41
N ASP A 377 4.23 15.48 -4.38
CA ASP A 377 4.38 15.98 -5.76
C ASP A 377 3.01 16.12 -6.48
N LEU A 378 1.92 15.52 -5.95
CA LEU A 378 0.55 15.64 -6.48
C LEU A 378 -0.17 16.89 -5.94
N THR A 379 0.25 17.44 -4.80
CA THR A 379 -0.40 18.60 -4.17
C THR A 379 -0.47 19.81 -5.14
N PRO A 380 0.62 20.19 -5.84
CA PRO A 380 0.55 21.28 -6.82
C PRO A 380 -0.39 20.98 -7.99
N LEU A 381 -0.51 19.71 -8.42
CA LEU A 381 -1.42 19.33 -9.50
C LEU A 381 -2.89 19.48 -9.07
N ALA A 382 -3.21 19.10 -7.83
CA ALA A 382 -4.55 19.27 -7.27
C ALA A 382 -4.90 20.75 -7.06
N ILE A 383 -3.96 21.57 -6.57
CA ILE A 383 -4.13 23.03 -6.43
C ILE A 383 -4.40 23.69 -7.79
N ASN A 384 -3.68 23.27 -8.85
CA ASN A 384 -3.94 23.78 -10.20
C ASN A 384 -5.33 23.36 -10.69
N ALA A 385 -5.76 22.11 -10.47
CA ALA A 385 -7.06 21.62 -10.92
C ALA A 385 -8.25 22.34 -10.28
N ILE A 386 -8.17 22.68 -8.98
CA ILE A 386 -9.19 23.49 -8.32
C ILE A 386 -9.16 24.95 -8.79
N THR A 387 -7.96 25.50 -9.02
CA THR A 387 -7.81 26.85 -9.57
C THR A 387 -8.46 26.94 -10.94
N ASP A 388 -8.19 26.00 -11.84
CA ASP A 388 -8.78 25.90 -13.17
C ASP A 388 -10.32 25.79 -13.07
N ALA A 389 -10.84 24.95 -12.18
CA ALA A 389 -12.29 24.79 -11.98
C ALA A 389 -12.98 26.08 -11.53
N LEU A 390 -12.35 26.85 -10.63
CA LEU A 390 -12.87 28.14 -10.16
C LEU A 390 -12.80 29.22 -11.23
N VAL A 391 -11.71 29.24 -12.00
CA VAL A 391 -11.52 30.15 -13.12
C VAL A 391 -12.58 29.88 -14.19
N ASP A 392 -12.81 28.62 -14.57
CA ASP A 392 -13.80 28.25 -15.58
C ASP A 392 -15.21 28.68 -15.17
N GLU A 393 -15.57 28.56 -13.89
CA GLU A 393 -16.85 29.03 -13.37
C GLU A 393 -16.96 30.57 -13.41
N ALA A 394 -15.90 31.28 -13.02
CA ALA A 394 -15.85 32.75 -13.09
C ALA A 394 -15.92 33.27 -14.54
N VAL A 395 -15.24 32.60 -15.47
CA VAL A 395 -15.21 32.96 -16.89
C VAL A 395 -16.59 32.82 -17.54
N LYS A 396 -17.47 31.92 -17.07
CA LYS A 396 -18.87 31.86 -17.54
C LYS A 396 -19.59 33.19 -17.30
N GLY A 397 -19.32 33.85 -16.17
CA GLY A 397 -19.86 35.18 -15.84
C GLY A 397 -19.29 36.31 -16.70
N LEU A 398 -18.12 36.11 -17.33
CA LEU A 398 -17.53 37.09 -18.23
C LEU A 398 -18.19 37.12 -19.63
N LYS A 399 -19.10 36.20 -19.97
CA LYS A 399 -19.82 36.25 -21.26
C LYS A 399 -20.61 37.56 -21.45
N ASP A 400 -21.09 38.13 -20.36
CA ASP A 400 -21.85 39.39 -20.35
C ASP A 400 -20.97 40.61 -20.68
N VAL A 401 -19.65 40.50 -20.55
CA VAL A 401 -18.68 41.55 -20.93
C VAL A 401 -18.82 41.88 -22.42
N LYS A 402 -19.03 40.88 -23.28
CA LYS A 402 -19.23 41.08 -24.72
C LYS A 402 -20.57 41.78 -25.03
N ALA A 403 -21.60 41.56 -24.22
CA ALA A 403 -22.92 42.19 -24.39
C ALA A 403 -22.89 43.70 -24.09
N ILE A 404 -21.90 44.17 -23.33
CA ILE A 404 -21.72 45.61 -23.07
C ILE A 404 -21.26 46.34 -24.33
N ALA A 405 -20.35 45.74 -25.10
CA ALA A 405 -19.87 46.30 -26.35
C ALA A 405 -20.99 46.50 -27.39
N THR A 406 -21.96 45.59 -27.46
CA THR A 406 -23.13 45.75 -28.34
C THR A 406 -24.09 46.81 -27.83
N THR A 407 -24.16 47.02 -26.52
CA THR A 407 -25.06 47.98 -25.87
C THR A 407 -24.69 49.44 -26.16
N PHE A 408 -23.40 49.77 -26.32
CA PHE A 408 -22.92 51.13 -26.60
C PHE A 408 -22.66 51.42 -28.08
N ARG A 409 -22.70 50.41 -28.95
CA ARG A 409 -22.58 50.61 -30.40
C ARG A 409 -23.88 51.19 -30.96
N MET A 410 -23.82 52.41 -31.51
CA MET A 410 -24.93 53.03 -32.25
C MET A 410 -26.20 53.24 -31.40
N THR A 411 -26.04 53.47 -30.09
CA THR A 411 -27.14 53.80 -29.19
C THR A 411 -26.90 55.19 -28.59
N ASN A 412 -27.93 56.06 -28.58
CA ASN A 412 -27.87 57.37 -27.93
C ASN A 412 -27.91 57.26 -26.39
N LYS A 413 -27.24 56.26 -25.81
CA LYS A 413 -27.20 56.07 -24.36
C LYS A 413 -26.36 57.15 -23.68
N PRO A 414 -26.78 57.61 -22.48
CA PRO A 414 -26.02 58.56 -21.68
C PRO A 414 -24.72 57.95 -21.16
N ILE A 415 -23.81 58.80 -20.69
CA ILE A 415 -22.54 58.39 -20.11
C ILE A 415 -22.81 57.51 -18.87
N PRO A 416 -22.16 56.34 -18.74
CA PRO A 416 -22.31 55.47 -17.57
C PRO A 416 -21.95 56.13 -16.26
N SER A 417 -22.70 55.83 -15.20
CA SER A 417 -22.45 56.32 -13.83
C SER A 417 -22.38 55.21 -12.76
N ARG A 418 -22.65 53.96 -13.15
CA ARG A 418 -22.59 52.78 -12.27
C ARG A 418 -21.89 51.64 -12.97
N HIS A 419 -21.23 50.77 -12.18
CA HIS A 419 -20.69 49.51 -12.68
C HIS A 419 -21.81 48.58 -13.14
N SER A 420 -21.46 47.65 -14.01
CA SER A 420 -22.35 46.61 -14.54
C SER A 420 -22.67 45.55 -13.50
N LEU A 421 -23.81 44.87 -13.65
CA LEU A 421 -24.30 43.88 -12.68
C LEU A 421 -23.45 42.59 -12.63
N TYR A 422 -22.82 42.20 -13.74
CA TYR A 422 -22.01 40.97 -13.79
C TYR A 422 -20.78 41.03 -12.89
N VAL A 423 -20.25 42.23 -12.61
CA VAL A 423 -19.02 42.44 -11.83
C VAL A 423 -19.16 41.88 -10.41
N SER A 424 -20.33 42.08 -9.79
CA SER A 424 -20.62 41.57 -8.45
C SER A 424 -20.65 40.04 -8.39
N GLY A 425 -20.97 39.38 -9.52
CA GLY A 425 -21.01 37.92 -9.65
C GLY A 425 -19.68 37.29 -10.08
N LEU A 426 -18.74 38.06 -10.62
CA LEU A 426 -17.51 37.53 -11.25
C LEU A 426 -16.60 36.80 -10.27
N LEU A 427 -16.44 37.34 -9.06
CA LEU A 427 -15.66 36.72 -7.99
C LEU A 427 -16.51 35.87 -7.05
N SER A 428 -17.78 35.63 -7.39
CA SER A 428 -18.67 34.83 -6.55
C SER A 428 -18.18 33.39 -6.30
N PRO A 429 -17.50 32.68 -7.23
CA PRO A 429 -16.94 31.36 -6.93
C PRO A 429 -15.87 31.41 -5.83
N LEU A 430 -14.99 32.41 -5.87
CA LEU A 430 -13.98 32.61 -4.82
C LEU A 430 -14.61 33.07 -3.49
N LYS A 431 -15.70 33.83 -3.56
CA LYS A 431 -16.41 34.29 -2.36
C LYS A 431 -17.19 33.16 -1.70
N LYS A 432 -17.98 32.41 -2.46
CA LYS A 432 -18.90 31.39 -1.95
C LYS A 432 -18.16 30.16 -1.43
N ASP A 433 -17.09 29.75 -2.10
CA ASP A 433 -16.37 28.51 -1.76
C ASP A 433 -15.15 28.75 -0.84
N PHE A 434 -14.66 30.00 -0.70
CA PHE A 434 -13.47 30.28 0.12
C PHE A 434 -13.61 31.37 1.18
N LEU A 435 -14.69 32.17 1.25
CA LEU A 435 -14.84 33.15 2.36
C LEU A 435 -15.32 32.52 3.66
N ASP A 436 -16.04 31.40 3.60
CA ASP A 436 -16.51 30.69 4.79
C ASP A 436 -15.36 29.90 5.40
N THR A 437 -14.40 30.65 5.96
CA THR A 437 -13.13 30.14 6.49
C THR A 437 -13.39 29.06 7.54
N GLU A 438 -14.52 29.11 8.26
CA GLU A 438 -14.92 28.09 9.23
C GLU A 438 -15.27 26.73 8.62
N LYS A 439 -15.83 26.68 7.40
CA LYS A 439 -16.18 25.41 6.74
C LYS A 439 -14.97 24.66 6.18
N HIS A 440 -13.92 25.39 5.80
CA HIS A 440 -12.76 24.84 5.08
C HIS A 440 -11.46 24.84 5.91
N ASN A 441 -11.45 25.47 7.09
CA ASN A 441 -10.37 25.38 8.08
C ASN A 441 -9.92 23.95 8.44
N PRO A 442 -10.80 22.93 8.53
CA PRO A 442 -10.33 21.59 8.89
C PRO A 442 -9.53 20.92 7.76
N TYR A 443 -9.69 21.36 6.51
CA TYR A 443 -9.13 20.65 5.35
C TYR A 443 -7.87 21.31 4.77
N LEU A 444 -7.75 22.64 4.83
CA LEU A 444 -6.63 23.37 4.22
C LEU A 444 -5.92 24.30 5.21
N THR A 445 -4.62 24.47 5.02
CA THR A 445 -3.83 25.48 5.73
C THR A 445 -4.16 26.88 5.22
N LYS A 446 -3.90 27.89 6.06
CA LYS A 446 -4.14 29.31 5.71
C LYS A 446 -3.28 29.73 4.52
N GLU A 447 -2.08 29.17 4.40
CA GLU A 447 -1.12 29.40 3.34
C GLU A 447 -1.66 28.88 2.00
N THR A 448 -2.15 27.64 1.94
CA THR A 448 -2.73 27.06 0.73
C THR A 448 -4.00 27.80 0.29
N ILE A 449 -4.84 28.24 1.23
CA ILE A 449 -6.02 29.06 0.93
C ILE A 449 -5.59 30.40 0.30
N LYS A 450 -4.55 31.05 0.86
CA LYS A 450 -4.04 32.32 0.33
C LYS A 450 -3.46 32.15 -1.07
N GLU A 451 -2.68 31.09 -1.29
CA GLU A 451 -2.10 30.75 -2.59
C GLU A 451 -3.20 30.54 -3.65
N LEU A 452 -4.21 29.74 -3.32
CA LEU A 452 -5.33 29.45 -4.22
C LEU A 452 -6.14 30.71 -4.56
N ARG A 453 -6.46 31.54 -3.56
CA ARG A 453 -7.17 32.82 -3.79
C ARG A 453 -6.37 33.73 -4.71
N HIS A 454 -5.07 33.88 -4.47
CA HIS A 454 -4.20 34.73 -5.28
C HIS A 454 -4.02 34.19 -6.70
N GLY A 455 -3.80 32.88 -6.85
CA GLY A 455 -3.65 32.22 -8.15
C GLY A 455 -4.90 32.33 -9.00
N ALA A 456 -6.07 31.98 -8.45
CA ALA A 456 -7.35 32.08 -9.15
C ALA A 456 -7.71 33.53 -9.50
N ALA A 457 -7.52 34.48 -8.59
CA ALA A 457 -7.75 35.89 -8.86
C ALA A 457 -6.86 36.41 -10.00
N THR A 458 -5.59 36.00 -10.03
CA THR A 458 -4.64 36.37 -11.08
C THR A 458 -5.07 35.85 -12.45
N GLU A 459 -5.43 34.58 -12.55
CA GLU A 459 -5.87 33.97 -13.82
C GLU A 459 -7.21 34.56 -14.29
N ILE A 460 -8.20 34.72 -13.40
CA ILE A 460 -9.48 35.38 -13.73
C ILE A 460 -9.24 36.79 -14.26
N THR A 461 -8.35 37.54 -13.61
CA THR A 461 -7.99 38.90 -14.05
C THR A 461 -7.32 38.87 -15.43
N GLY A 462 -6.45 37.90 -15.69
CA GLY A 462 -5.83 37.70 -17.01
C GLY A 462 -6.87 37.49 -18.11
N ARG A 463 -7.81 36.55 -17.90
CA ARG A 463 -8.90 36.29 -18.85
C ARG A 463 -9.82 37.50 -19.05
N TYR A 464 -10.07 38.25 -17.98
CA TYR A 464 -10.87 39.47 -18.06
C TYR A 464 -10.15 40.54 -18.88
N TYR A 465 -8.84 40.71 -18.66
CA TYR A 465 -7.99 41.62 -19.44
C TYR A 465 -8.01 41.29 -20.93
N ASP A 466 -7.75 40.04 -21.29
CA ASP A 466 -7.68 39.61 -22.69
C ASP A 466 -8.99 39.92 -23.44
N MET A 467 -10.12 39.73 -22.78
CA MET A 467 -11.43 40.00 -23.38
C MET A 467 -11.73 41.49 -23.51
N VAL A 468 -11.41 42.30 -22.49
CA VAL A 468 -11.62 43.75 -22.55
C VAL A 468 -10.68 44.39 -23.59
N VAL A 469 -9.41 43.98 -23.63
CA VAL A 469 -8.44 44.54 -24.59
C VAL A 469 -8.84 44.21 -26.04
N GLU A 470 -9.34 42.99 -26.28
CA GLU A 470 -9.87 42.59 -27.60
C GLU A 470 -11.05 43.50 -27.98
N ILE A 471 -12.05 43.63 -27.11
CA ILE A 471 -13.24 44.45 -27.35
C ILE A 471 -12.89 45.92 -27.61
N VAL A 472 -12.07 46.53 -26.75
CA VAL A 472 -11.67 47.93 -26.85
C VAL A 472 -10.83 48.16 -28.11
N SER A 473 -9.93 47.24 -28.45
CA SER A 473 -9.13 47.35 -29.67
C SER A 473 -10.00 47.33 -30.94
N VAL A 474 -11.03 46.47 -30.97
CA VAL A 474 -12.00 46.40 -32.07
C VAL A 474 -12.83 47.69 -32.12
N ALA A 475 -13.32 48.18 -30.99
CA ALA A 475 -14.09 49.43 -30.91
C ALA A 475 -13.28 50.62 -31.45
N ARG A 476 -12.03 50.81 -31.00
CA ARG A 476 -11.11 51.86 -31.48
C ARG A 476 -10.83 51.75 -32.99
N LYS A 477 -10.62 50.54 -33.51
CA LYS A 477 -10.41 50.30 -34.96
C LYS A 477 -11.67 50.64 -35.77
N THR A 478 -12.85 50.22 -35.31
CA THR A 478 -14.13 50.54 -35.97
C THR A 478 -14.38 52.04 -35.99
N GLU A 479 -14.16 52.72 -34.87
CA GLU A 479 -14.33 54.16 -34.77
C GLU A 479 -13.39 54.92 -35.71
N SER A 480 -12.09 54.59 -35.70
CA SER A 480 -11.12 55.24 -36.60
C SER A 480 -11.47 55.05 -38.09
N SER A 481 -12.02 53.87 -38.45
CA SER A 481 -12.50 53.58 -39.80
C SER A 481 -13.76 54.40 -40.15
N LEU A 482 -14.71 54.52 -39.23
CA LEU A 482 -15.91 55.36 -39.39
C LEU A 482 -15.54 56.84 -39.50
N GLN A 483 -14.60 57.34 -38.69
CA GLN A 483 -14.10 58.70 -38.79
C GLN A 483 -13.40 58.96 -40.14
N ARG A 484 -12.60 58.00 -40.64
CA ARG A 484 -12.00 58.09 -41.98
C ARG A 484 -13.06 58.09 -43.09
N LEU A 485 -14.12 57.29 -42.95
CA LEU A 485 -15.21 57.24 -43.92
C LEU A 485 -16.06 58.51 -43.90
N LYS A 486 -16.37 59.07 -42.72
CA LYS A 486 -17.03 60.38 -42.55
C LYS A 486 -16.19 61.51 -43.19
N LYS A 487 -14.88 61.55 -42.90
CA LYS A 487 -13.95 62.51 -43.53
C LYS A 487 -13.85 62.32 -45.04
N GLY A 488 -13.91 61.08 -45.54
CA GLY A 488 -13.91 60.77 -46.98
C GLY A 488 -15.21 61.14 -47.68
N ALA A 489 -16.36 60.99 -47.03
CA ALA A 489 -17.67 61.40 -47.53
C ALA A 489 -17.79 62.94 -47.55
N GLN A 490 -17.33 63.63 -46.50
CA GLN A 490 -17.27 65.10 -46.45
C GLN A 490 -16.38 65.68 -47.57
N ARG A 491 -15.27 65.01 -47.91
CA ARG A 491 -14.39 65.42 -49.03
C ARG A 491 -15.03 65.25 -50.42
N ARG A 492 -15.95 64.30 -50.61
CA ARG A 492 -16.65 64.11 -51.91
C ARG A 492 -17.88 65.00 -52.07
N ALA A 493 -18.45 65.50 -50.98
CA ALA A 493 -19.68 66.29 -50.99
C ALA A 493 -19.47 67.81 -51.19
N GLY A 494 -18.23 68.29 -51.38
CA GLY A 494 -17.96 69.67 -51.80
C GLY A 494 -18.51 70.78 -50.89
N GLY A 495 -18.76 70.49 -49.61
CA GLY A 495 -19.36 71.45 -48.67
C GLY A 495 -18.37 71.98 -47.65
N VAL A 496 -18.13 73.29 -47.69
CA VAL A 496 -17.55 74.06 -46.58
C VAL A 496 -18.65 74.21 -45.51
N SER A 497 -18.52 73.48 -44.41
CA SER A 497 -19.21 73.81 -43.16
C SER A 497 -18.22 73.63 -42.02
N SER A 498 -17.79 74.78 -41.50
CA SER A 498 -17.18 74.94 -40.20
C SER A 498 -18.30 75.13 -39.18
N ASP A 499 -18.93 74.04 -38.75
CA ASP A 499 -19.70 74.05 -37.51
C ASP A 499 -18.97 73.22 -36.47
N VAL A 500 -18.59 73.92 -35.40
CA VAL A 500 -18.04 73.39 -34.15
C VAL A 500 -19.06 72.39 -33.61
N SER A 501 -18.81 71.11 -33.88
CA SER A 501 -19.50 70.04 -33.16
C SER A 501 -18.89 70.02 -31.77
N ASP A 502 -19.70 70.28 -30.74
CA ASP A 502 -19.40 69.94 -29.35
C ASP A 502 -18.72 68.56 -29.27
N PRO A 503 -17.81 68.32 -28.29
CA PRO A 503 -17.23 67.00 -28.09
C PRO A 503 -18.31 66.05 -27.57
N THR A 504 -19.19 65.59 -28.45
CA THR A 504 -20.08 64.47 -28.15
C THR A 504 -19.16 63.28 -27.89
N VAL A 505 -19.01 62.94 -26.61
CA VAL A 505 -18.21 61.82 -26.10
C VAL A 505 -18.43 60.60 -27.00
N SER A 506 -17.34 60.04 -27.51
CA SER A 506 -17.41 58.92 -28.45
C SER A 506 -18.07 57.71 -27.80
N ASP A 507 -18.77 56.89 -28.60
CA ASP A 507 -19.30 55.60 -28.15
C ASP A 507 -18.17 54.71 -27.58
N THR A 508 -16.95 54.83 -28.11
CA THR A 508 -15.76 54.15 -27.57
C THR A 508 -15.36 54.68 -26.20
N ASP A 509 -15.45 55.99 -25.98
CA ASP A 509 -15.13 56.61 -24.68
C ASP A 509 -16.18 56.24 -23.63
N LYS A 510 -17.46 56.18 -24.01
CA LYS A 510 -18.54 55.67 -23.13
C LYS A 510 -18.33 54.20 -22.77
N LEU A 511 -17.91 53.38 -23.74
CA LEU A 511 -17.57 51.98 -23.51
C LEU A 511 -16.36 51.83 -22.56
N CYS A 512 -15.29 52.59 -22.77
CA CYS A 512 -14.13 52.60 -21.88
C CYS A 512 -14.52 53.09 -20.48
N MET A 513 -15.39 54.09 -20.37
CA MET A 513 -15.91 54.55 -19.08
C MET A 513 -16.73 53.47 -18.35
N GLN A 514 -17.57 52.70 -19.06
CA GLN A 514 -18.29 51.58 -18.43
C GLN A 514 -17.31 50.55 -17.87
N TYR A 515 -16.32 50.12 -18.67
CA TYR A 515 -15.33 49.15 -18.19
C TYR A 515 -14.47 49.72 -17.06
N PHE A 516 -14.15 51.02 -17.08
CA PHE A 516 -13.44 51.67 -15.99
C PHE A 516 -14.20 51.57 -14.66
N LEU A 517 -15.51 51.86 -14.66
CA LEU A 517 -16.37 51.67 -13.48
C LEU A 517 -16.44 50.21 -13.05
N ASP A 518 -16.52 49.28 -14.02
CA ASP A 518 -16.54 47.84 -13.76
C ASP A 518 -15.24 47.37 -13.10
N ILE A 519 -14.08 47.86 -13.56
CA ILE A 519 -12.75 47.48 -13.07
C ILE A 519 -12.47 48.06 -11.68
N GLN A 520 -12.98 49.26 -11.38
CA GLN A 520 -12.94 49.82 -10.02
C GLN A 520 -13.69 48.92 -9.04
N GLU A 521 -14.93 48.55 -9.38
CA GLU A 521 -15.73 47.66 -8.53
C GLU A 521 -15.11 46.25 -8.44
N TYR A 522 -14.53 45.74 -9.53
CA TYR A 522 -13.78 44.48 -9.51
C TYR A 522 -12.57 44.54 -8.55
N GLY A 523 -11.81 45.64 -8.56
CA GLY A 523 -10.67 45.85 -7.66
C GLY A 523 -11.07 45.94 -6.18
N ARG A 524 -12.21 46.57 -5.87
CA ARG A 524 -12.79 46.54 -4.51
C ARG A 524 -13.16 45.11 -4.11
N ASN A 525 -13.78 44.36 -5.02
CA ASN A 525 -14.14 42.97 -4.75
C ASN A 525 -12.90 42.06 -4.54
N LEU A 526 -11.78 42.29 -5.24
CA LEU A 526 -10.50 41.63 -4.96
C LEU A 526 -9.98 41.96 -3.55
N SER A 527 -10.08 43.23 -3.15
CA SER A 527 -9.65 43.68 -1.81
C SER A 527 -10.45 42.99 -0.70
N THR A 528 -11.76 42.75 -0.91
CA THR A 528 -12.58 41.98 0.06
C THR A 528 -12.14 40.52 0.22
N LEU A 529 -11.44 39.96 -0.76
CA LEU A 529 -10.87 38.61 -0.71
C LEU A 529 -9.45 38.57 -0.10
N GLY A 530 -8.90 39.74 0.27
CA GLY A 530 -7.52 39.87 0.75
C GLY A 530 -6.48 39.82 -0.36
N VAL A 531 -6.87 40.09 -1.62
CA VAL A 531 -5.96 40.16 -2.77
C VAL A 531 -5.80 41.62 -3.19
N GLU A 532 -4.56 42.11 -3.16
CA GLU A 532 -4.27 43.48 -3.59
C GLU A 532 -4.26 43.56 -5.12
N ALA A 533 -5.26 44.23 -5.71
CA ALA A 533 -5.41 44.31 -7.17
C ALA A 533 -4.17 44.89 -7.87
N LYS A 534 -3.47 45.82 -7.21
CA LYS A 534 -2.21 46.39 -7.70
C LYS A 534 -1.08 45.37 -7.82
N GLU A 535 -1.12 44.23 -7.15
CA GLU A 535 -0.08 43.20 -7.27
C GLU A 535 -0.21 42.38 -8.55
N ILE A 536 -1.41 42.36 -9.17
CA ILE A 536 -1.71 41.59 -10.36
C ILE A 536 -1.31 42.39 -11.62
N PRO A 537 -0.33 41.95 -12.43
CA PRO A 537 0.09 42.68 -13.63
C PRO A 537 -1.04 42.88 -14.64
N ALA A 538 -1.88 41.86 -14.84
CA ALA A 538 -3.03 41.93 -15.74
C ALA A 538 -4.04 43.01 -15.29
N TYR A 539 -4.21 43.23 -13.98
CA TYR A 539 -5.07 44.28 -13.46
C TYR A 539 -4.54 45.68 -13.82
N ARG A 540 -3.22 45.88 -13.68
CA ARG A 540 -2.58 47.16 -14.07
C ARG A 540 -2.75 47.45 -15.56
N SER A 541 -2.54 46.44 -16.41
CA SER A 541 -2.75 46.55 -17.86
C SER A 541 -4.22 46.82 -18.21
N LEU A 542 -5.15 46.18 -17.49
CA LEU A 542 -6.59 46.37 -17.64
C LEU A 542 -7.00 47.79 -17.25
N TRP A 543 -6.49 48.32 -16.14
CA TRP A 543 -6.68 49.72 -15.72
C TRP A 543 -6.19 50.70 -16.78
N GLN A 544 -4.96 50.51 -17.26
CA GLN A 544 -4.37 51.37 -18.30
C GLN A 544 -5.16 51.32 -19.63
N CYS A 545 -5.78 50.19 -19.95
CA CYS A 545 -6.54 50.03 -21.19
C CYS A 545 -7.77 50.94 -21.26
N VAL A 546 -8.45 51.14 -20.12
CA VAL A 546 -9.78 51.78 -20.09
C VAL A 546 -9.84 53.09 -19.30
N ALA A 547 -8.85 53.36 -18.42
CA ALA A 547 -8.88 54.53 -17.57
C ALA A 547 -8.77 55.84 -18.38
N PRO A 548 -9.47 56.91 -17.94
CA PRO A 548 -9.28 58.25 -18.46
C PRO A 548 -7.80 58.69 -18.42
N PRO A 549 -7.31 59.50 -19.37
CA PRO A 549 -5.89 59.88 -19.47
C PRO A 549 -5.29 60.47 -18.18
N ASP A 550 -6.10 61.19 -17.40
CA ASP A 550 -5.74 61.79 -16.11
C ASP A 550 -5.59 60.76 -14.97
N ARG A 551 -6.09 59.53 -15.14
CA ARG A 551 -6.12 58.47 -14.12
C ARG A 551 -5.36 57.20 -14.52
N GLN A 552 -4.72 57.16 -15.68
CA GLN A 552 -4.02 55.96 -16.16
C GLN A 552 -2.83 55.53 -15.29
N ASN A 553 -2.19 56.47 -14.60
CA ASN A 553 -0.97 56.22 -13.83
C ASN A 553 -1.20 56.03 -12.31
N VAL A 554 -2.43 56.22 -11.85
CA VAL A 554 -2.79 56.12 -10.42
C VAL A 554 -3.99 55.18 -10.29
N ILE A 555 -3.76 54.03 -9.66
CA ILE A 555 -4.82 53.07 -9.31
C ILE A 555 -5.30 53.44 -7.90
N ASP A 556 -6.45 54.11 -7.83
CA ASP A 556 -7.13 54.46 -6.58
C ASP A 556 -8.55 53.88 -6.62
N LEU A 557 -8.87 53.03 -5.64
CA LEU A 557 -10.03 52.11 -5.65
C LEU A 557 -11.19 52.58 -4.77
#